data_AF-A0A943KFE1-F1
#
_entry.id   AF-A0A943KFE1-F1
#
_cell.length_a   1.000
_cell.length_b   1.000
_cell.length_c   1.000
_cell.angle_alpha   90.00
_cell.angle_beta   90.00
_cell.angle_gamma   90.00
#
_symmetry.space_group_name_H-M   'P 1'
#
loop_
_entity.id
_entity.type
_entity.pdbx_description
1 polymer ?
#
loop_
_entity_poly.entity_id
_entity_poly.type
_entity_poly.pdbx_seq_one_letter_code
_entity_poly.pdbx_strand_id
1 'polypeptide(L)'
;MLKYIETAVVFSEIPDEISLDINITNCPYRCPGCHSAYLQQDIGSDLTTDKIDELIKKNTGISCVLLSGGDCNPEEIKRLAEHIHKTYPELKTAMYSGAPKAWKILWESKVLDYYKIGPWIKSKGPLDSPTTNQRLYKLTDAGYIDITHRFIEKKEKTLLL
;
A
#
# COMPACT_ATOMS: atom_id res chain seq x y z
N MET A 1 6.97 -11.88 -12.69
CA MET A 1 6.58 -10.45 -12.83
C MET A 1 5.35 -10.22 -11.97
N LEU A 2 5.20 -9.02 -11.41
CA LEU A 2 4.00 -8.66 -10.66
C LEU A 2 2.83 -8.46 -11.61
N LYS A 3 1.63 -8.87 -11.20
CA LYS A 3 0.38 -8.66 -11.94
C LYS A 3 -0.58 -7.80 -11.13
N TYR A 4 -1.41 -7.03 -11.82
CA TYR A 4 -2.47 -6.24 -11.21
C TYR A 4 -3.80 -6.48 -11.94
N ILE A 5 -4.92 -6.27 -11.25
CA ILE A 5 -6.26 -6.49 -11.83
C ILE A 5 -7.07 -5.20 -11.94
N GLU A 6 -6.95 -4.30 -10.98
CA GLU A 6 -7.77 -3.09 -10.89
C GLU A 6 -6.97 -1.92 -10.32
N THR A 7 -7.47 -0.72 -10.56
CA THR A 7 -6.96 0.51 -9.96
C THR A 7 -8.11 1.39 -9.51
N ALA A 8 -7.93 2.10 -8.39
CA ALA A 8 -8.90 3.08 -7.90
C ALA A 8 -8.19 4.31 -7.34
N VAL A 9 -8.82 5.49 -7.48
CA VAL A 9 -8.38 6.68 -6.75
C VAL A 9 -9.08 6.67 -5.39
N VAL A 10 -8.29 6.61 -4.32
CA VAL A 10 -8.77 6.52 -2.94
C VAL A 10 -8.26 7.67 -2.08
N PHE A 11 -9.03 8.04 -1.05
CA PHE A 11 -8.80 9.25 -0.24
C PHE A 11 -8.54 8.96 1.24
N SER A 12 -8.63 7.71 1.65
CA SER A 12 -8.59 7.33 3.07
C SER A 12 -7.50 6.31 3.41
N GLU A 13 -6.86 5.70 2.42
CA GLU A 13 -5.86 4.67 2.68
C GLU A 13 -4.53 5.25 3.13
N ILE A 14 -4.06 6.33 2.51
CA ILE A 14 -2.87 7.03 2.98
C ILE A 14 -3.31 8.37 3.57
N PRO A 15 -3.02 8.65 4.87
CA PRO A 15 -3.43 9.90 5.49
C PRO A 15 -2.88 11.12 4.76
N ASP A 16 -3.77 12.07 4.44
CA ASP A 16 -3.52 13.32 3.74
C ASP A 16 -3.15 13.19 2.25
N GLU A 17 -3.26 12.00 1.65
CA GLU A 17 -2.90 11.76 0.25
C GLU A 17 -4.12 11.34 -0.60
N ILE A 18 -4.12 11.78 -1.86
CA ILE A 18 -5.02 11.23 -2.89
C ILE A 18 -4.23 10.13 -3.60
N SER A 19 -4.58 8.88 -3.33
CA SER A 19 -3.77 7.73 -3.74
C SER A 19 -4.37 7.03 -4.96
N LEU A 20 -3.56 6.78 -5.98
CA LEU A 20 -3.85 5.76 -6.98
C LEU A 20 -3.50 4.39 -6.38
N ASP A 21 -4.52 3.67 -5.93
CA ASP A 21 -4.38 2.29 -5.45
C ASP A 21 -4.32 1.32 -6.64
N ILE A 22 -3.22 0.60 -6.76
CA ILE A 22 -2.97 -0.44 -7.77
C ILE A 22 -3.01 -1.79 -7.06
N ASN A 23 -4.02 -2.59 -7.41
CA ASN A 23 -4.29 -3.85 -6.73
C ASN A 23 -3.47 -5.00 -7.36
N ILE A 24 -2.37 -5.34 -6.69
CA ILE A 24 -1.44 -6.40 -7.08
C ILE A 24 -1.98 -7.76 -6.61
N THR A 25 -2.00 -8.71 -7.54
CA THR A 25 -2.56 -10.05 -7.33
C THR A 25 -1.48 -11.06 -6.89
N ASN A 26 -1.86 -12.32 -6.71
CA ASN A 26 -1.02 -13.38 -6.16
C ASN A 26 -0.48 -13.11 -4.74
N CYS A 27 -1.31 -12.53 -3.87
CA CYS A 27 -0.96 -12.30 -2.47
C CYS A 27 -0.63 -13.64 -1.77
N PRO A 28 0.60 -13.80 -1.23
CA PRO A 28 1.06 -15.10 -0.72
C PRO A 28 0.46 -15.45 0.65
N TYR A 29 -0.04 -14.45 1.40
CA TYR A 29 -0.47 -14.64 2.79
C TYR A 29 -1.83 -15.32 2.95
N ARG A 30 -2.69 -15.23 1.93
CA ARG A 30 -3.97 -15.95 1.84
C ARG A 30 -4.81 -15.90 3.13
N CYS A 31 -4.83 -14.74 3.80
CA CYS A 31 -5.43 -14.61 5.13
C CYS A 31 -6.94 -14.97 5.09
N PRO A 32 -7.43 -15.84 6.00
CA PRO A 32 -8.84 -16.20 6.06
C PRO A 32 -9.76 -14.99 6.30
N GLY A 33 -10.79 -14.85 5.48
CA GLY A 33 -11.76 -13.75 5.59
C GLY A 33 -11.18 -12.38 5.25
N CYS A 34 -10.09 -12.31 4.48
CA CYS A 34 -9.52 -11.06 3.99
C CYS A 34 -10.55 -10.30 3.12
N HIS A 35 -10.61 -8.98 3.29
CA HIS A 35 -11.46 -8.10 2.49
C HIS A 35 -11.12 -8.21 0.99
N SER A 36 -9.83 -8.26 0.67
CA SER A 36 -9.34 -8.37 -0.72
C SER A 36 -8.96 -9.80 -1.09
N ALA A 37 -9.80 -10.79 -0.72
CA ALA A 37 -9.52 -12.21 -0.99
C ALA A 37 -9.31 -12.52 -2.47
N TYR A 38 -9.91 -11.75 -3.38
CA TYR A 38 -9.72 -11.88 -4.83
C TYR A 38 -8.26 -11.68 -5.27
N LEU A 39 -7.48 -10.86 -4.55
CA LEU A 39 -6.05 -10.64 -4.81
C LEU A 39 -5.16 -11.85 -4.49
N GLN A 40 -5.70 -12.92 -3.91
CA GLN A 40 -4.94 -14.15 -3.63
C GLN A 40 -4.72 -15.03 -4.88
N GLN A 41 -5.44 -14.75 -5.98
CA GLN A 41 -5.32 -15.48 -7.22
C GLN A 41 -4.19 -14.90 -8.09
N ASP A 42 -3.50 -15.72 -8.88
CA ASP A 42 -2.49 -15.26 -9.83
C ASP A 42 -3.15 -14.89 -11.17
N ILE A 43 -3.76 -13.70 -11.21
CA ILE A 43 -4.58 -13.21 -12.32
C ILE A 43 -4.23 -11.75 -12.67
N GLY A 44 -4.76 -11.26 -13.79
CA GLY A 44 -4.57 -9.87 -14.20
C GLY A 44 -3.47 -9.70 -15.25
N SER A 45 -3.05 -8.45 -15.44
CA SER A 45 -2.05 -8.05 -16.43
C SER A 45 -0.73 -7.71 -15.76
N ASP A 46 0.38 -7.82 -16.49
CA ASP A 46 1.70 -7.47 -15.98
C ASP A 46 1.77 -6.00 -15.57
N LEU A 47 2.31 -5.75 -14.37
CA LEU A 47 2.56 -4.42 -13.85
C LEU A 47 4.01 -4.02 -14.15
N THR A 48 4.21 -3.42 -15.34
CA THR A 48 5.49 -2.87 -15.78
C THR A 48 5.61 -1.39 -15.44
N THR A 49 6.81 -0.81 -15.59
CA THR A 49 7.03 0.63 -15.44
C THR A 49 6.24 1.44 -16.46
N ASP A 50 6.19 0.98 -17.72
CA ASP A 50 5.41 1.63 -18.78
C ASP A 50 3.91 1.62 -18.45
N LYS A 51 3.43 0.52 -17.85
CA LYS A 51 2.04 0.43 -17.41
C LYS A 51 1.78 1.37 -16.23
N ILE A 52 2.69 1.48 -15.28
CA ILE A 52 2.61 2.48 -14.19
C ILE A 52 2.53 3.89 -14.77
N ASP A 53 3.38 4.22 -15.73
CA ASP A 53 3.38 5.54 -16.38
C ASP A 53 2.03 5.83 -17.06
N GLU A 54 1.46 4.86 -17.76
CA GLU A 54 0.14 4.97 -18.36
C GLU A 54 -0.95 5.23 -17.31
N LEU A 55 -0.92 4.49 -16.20
CA LEU A 55 -1.90 4.62 -15.12
C LEU A 55 -1.80 5.97 -14.42
N ILE A 56 -0.59 6.44 -14.11
CA ILE A 56 -0.36 7.75 -13.48
C ILE A 56 -0.87 8.87 -14.39
N LYS A 57 -0.51 8.85 -15.69
CA LYS A 57 -0.93 9.88 -16.65
C LYS A 57 -2.44 9.98 -16.83
N LYS A 58 -3.18 8.88 -16.63
CA LYS A 58 -4.65 8.84 -16.70
C LYS A 58 -5.33 9.39 -15.44
N ASN A 59 -4.60 9.53 -14.33
CA ASN A 59 -5.15 9.92 -13.04
C ASN A 59 -4.47 11.21 -12.56
N THR A 60 -4.86 12.35 -13.14
CA THR A 60 -4.32 13.65 -12.73
C THR A 60 -4.83 14.05 -11.33
N GLY A 61 -3.99 14.76 -10.57
CA GLY A 61 -4.34 15.25 -9.23
C GLY A 61 -4.12 14.25 -8.08
N ILE A 62 -3.62 13.05 -8.37
CA ILE A 62 -3.11 12.15 -7.33
C ILE A 62 -1.82 12.73 -6.71
N SER A 63 -1.59 12.43 -5.44
CA SER A 63 -0.35 12.77 -4.71
C SER A 63 0.44 11.53 -4.28
N CYS A 64 -0.15 10.34 -4.38
CA CYS A 64 0.47 9.09 -3.99
C CYS A 64 0.12 7.93 -4.96
N VAL A 65 1.05 7.01 -5.15
CA VAL A 65 0.82 5.70 -5.78
C VAL A 65 0.91 4.63 -4.70
N LEU A 66 -0.20 3.92 -4.47
CA LEU A 66 -0.32 2.85 -3.49
C LEU A 66 -0.30 1.49 -4.19
N LEU A 67 0.65 0.63 -3.83
CA LEU A 67 0.75 -0.75 -4.28
C LEU A 67 0.11 -1.67 -3.23
N SER A 68 -1.04 -2.27 -3.51
CA SER A 68 -1.81 -3.05 -2.54
C SER A 68 -1.82 -4.54 -2.84
N GLY A 69 -1.43 -5.35 -1.85
CA GLY A 69 -1.40 -6.81 -1.98
C GLY A 69 -0.16 -7.31 -2.73
N GLY A 70 -0.22 -8.59 -3.13
CA GLY A 70 0.68 -9.18 -4.13
C GLY A 70 2.19 -8.98 -3.96
N ASP A 71 2.69 -8.78 -2.75
CA ASP A 71 4.09 -8.47 -2.45
C ASP A 71 5.01 -9.70 -2.45
N CYS A 72 4.70 -10.68 -3.32
CA CYS A 72 5.46 -11.92 -3.46
C CYS A 72 6.87 -11.71 -4.05
N ASN A 73 7.20 -10.50 -4.52
CA ASN A 73 8.49 -10.13 -5.06
C ASN A 73 8.88 -8.70 -4.62
N PRO A 74 9.54 -8.53 -3.47
CA PRO A 74 9.88 -7.21 -2.92
C PRO A 74 10.93 -6.47 -3.76
N GLU A 75 11.78 -7.17 -4.52
CA GLU A 75 12.74 -6.57 -5.46
C GLU A 75 12.02 -5.84 -6.60
N GLU A 76 10.98 -6.44 -7.18
CA GLU A 76 10.19 -5.79 -8.22
C GLU A 76 9.38 -4.61 -7.65
N ILE A 77 8.82 -4.74 -6.45
CA ILE A 77 8.18 -3.60 -5.77
C ILE A 77 9.16 -2.44 -5.62
N LYS A 78 10.38 -2.72 -5.15
CA LYS A 78 11.44 -1.73 -5.02
C LYS A 78 11.71 -1.06 -6.37
N ARG A 79 11.89 -1.85 -7.43
CA ARG A 79 12.15 -1.35 -8.79
C ARG A 79 11.04 -0.42 -9.29
N LEU A 80 9.77 -0.77 -9.06
CA LEU A 80 8.62 0.05 -9.44
C LEU A 80 8.57 1.34 -8.64
N ALA A 81 8.81 1.29 -7.32
CA ALA A 81 8.85 2.47 -6.46
C ALA A 81 9.99 3.43 -6.84
N GLU A 82 11.19 2.91 -7.12
CA GLU A 82 12.33 3.72 -7.60
C GLU A 82 12.02 4.39 -8.94
N HIS A 83 11.33 3.69 -9.85
CA HIS A 83 10.89 4.28 -11.11
C HIS A 83 9.91 5.43 -10.90
N ILE A 84 8.94 5.28 -9.99
CA ILE A 84 7.97 6.34 -9.66
C ILE A 84 8.69 7.56 -9.08
N HIS A 85 9.55 7.39 -8.07
CA HIS A 85 10.31 8.50 -7.47
C HIS A 85 11.18 9.22 -8.48
N LYS A 86 11.80 8.49 -9.41
CA LYS A 86 12.67 9.08 -10.44
C LYS A 86 11.87 9.87 -11.48
N THR A 87 10.70 9.36 -11.88
CA THR A 87 9.93 9.90 -13.01
C THR A 87 8.91 10.95 -12.57
N TYR A 88 8.37 10.82 -11.36
CA TYR A 88 7.35 11.67 -10.76
C TYR A 88 7.77 12.04 -9.33
N PRO A 89 8.81 12.88 -9.15
CA PRO A 89 9.38 13.21 -7.84
C PRO A 89 8.39 13.90 -6.87
N GLU A 90 7.29 14.42 -7.39
CA GLU A 90 6.18 14.99 -6.63
C GLU A 90 5.26 13.92 -6.00
N LEU A 91 5.25 12.70 -6.53
CA LEU A 91 4.40 11.62 -6.06
C LEU A 91 5.05 10.82 -4.95
N LYS A 92 4.25 10.51 -3.92
CA LYS A 92 4.61 9.61 -2.84
C LYS A 92 4.38 8.16 -3.24
N THR A 93 5.19 7.25 -2.71
CA THR A 93 5.00 5.80 -2.91
C THR A 93 4.53 5.15 -1.62
N ALA A 94 3.54 4.28 -1.73
CA ALA A 94 3.01 3.53 -0.62
C ALA A 94 2.88 2.05 -0.94
N MET A 95 2.97 1.20 0.09
CA MET A 95 2.63 -0.22 -0.05
C MET A 95 1.74 -0.71 1.09
N TYR A 96 0.70 -1.46 0.73
CA TYR A 96 -0.10 -2.26 1.65
C TYR A 96 0.26 -3.74 1.50
N SER A 97 1.03 -4.25 2.46
CA SER A 97 1.46 -5.65 2.52
C SER A 97 0.73 -6.41 3.65
N GLY A 98 0.50 -7.70 3.40
CA GLY A 98 0.03 -8.66 4.42
C GLY A 98 1.16 -9.27 5.25
N ALA A 99 2.41 -8.86 5.02
CA ALA A 99 3.58 -9.44 5.66
C ALA A 99 3.54 -9.23 7.17
N PRO A 100 3.87 -10.25 8.00
CA PRO A 100 3.95 -10.07 9.45
C PRO A 100 5.08 -9.13 9.87
N LYS A 101 6.07 -8.91 9.01
CA LYS A 101 7.20 -7.98 9.20
C LYS A 101 7.55 -7.32 7.87
N ALA A 102 8.12 -6.12 7.93
CA ALA A 102 8.62 -5.44 6.74
C ALA A 102 9.72 -6.24 6.04
N TRP A 103 9.69 -6.25 4.70
CA TRP A 103 10.80 -6.75 3.90
C TRP A 103 12.03 -5.85 4.09
N LYS A 104 13.16 -6.42 4.49
CA LYS A 104 14.40 -5.68 4.75
C LYS A 104 14.82 -4.81 3.56
N ILE A 105 14.72 -5.35 2.34
CA ILE A 105 15.06 -4.64 1.10
C ILE A 105 14.21 -3.38 0.87
N LEU A 106 12.92 -3.42 1.18
CA LEU A 106 12.02 -2.26 1.06
C LEU A 106 12.25 -1.27 2.21
N TRP A 107 12.45 -1.78 3.42
CA TRP A 107 12.67 -0.96 4.60
C TRP A 107 13.97 -0.16 4.51
N GLU A 108 15.07 -0.80 4.15
CA GLU A 108 16.40 -0.16 4.11
C GLU A 108 16.60 0.74 2.90
N SER A 109 15.97 0.42 1.77
CA SER A 109 16.08 1.25 0.56
C SER A 109 15.32 2.57 0.67
N LYS A 110 14.37 2.69 1.62
CA LYS A 110 13.58 3.90 1.85
C LYS A 110 12.83 4.41 0.61
N VAL A 111 12.51 3.50 -0.31
CA VAL A 111 11.79 3.80 -1.56
C VAL A 111 10.28 3.92 -1.36
N LEU A 112 9.77 3.63 -0.16
CA LEU A 112 8.36 3.77 0.19
C LEU A 112 8.22 4.92 1.19
N ASP A 113 7.48 5.96 0.82
CA ASP A 113 7.11 7.02 1.77
C ASP A 113 6.16 6.48 2.86
N TYR A 114 5.35 5.48 2.51
CA TYR A 114 4.40 4.83 3.42
C TYR A 114 4.46 3.30 3.28
N TYR A 115 4.52 2.57 4.39
CA TYR A 115 4.56 1.11 4.35
C TYR A 115 3.65 0.51 5.41
N LYS A 116 2.53 -0.08 4.97
CA LYS A 116 1.64 -0.86 5.81
C LYS A 116 2.03 -2.32 5.78
N ILE A 117 2.15 -2.91 6.96
CA ILE A 117 2.40 -4.34 7.18
C ILE A 117 1.40 -4.92 8.18
N GLY A 118 1.38 -6.24 8.26
CA GLY A 118 0.55 -7.02 9.18
C GLY A 118 -0.53 -7.81 8.43
N PRO A 119 -0.64 -9.13 8.69
CA PRO A 119 -1.68 -9.94 8.07
C PRO A 119 -3.06 -9.53 8.56
N TRP A 120 -4.08 -9.77 7.73
CA TRP A 120 -5.46 -9.65 8.18
C TRP A 120 -5.76 -10.73 9.23
N ILE A 121 -6.26 -10.30 10.38
CA ILE A 121 -6.77 -11.19 11.44
C ILE A 121 -8.17 -10.71 11.80
N LYS A 122 -9.18 -11.54 11.50
CA LYS A 122 -10.61 -11.20 11.69
C LYS A 122 -10.93 -10.69 13.10
N SER A 123 -10.32 -11.26 14.14
CA SER A 123 -10.55 -10.85 15.54
C SER A 123 -9.88 -9.53 15.94
N LYS A 124 -8.95 -9.01 15.13
CA LYS A 124 -8.21 -7.75 15.36
C LYS A 124 -8.76 -6.60 14.52
N GLY A 125 -9.34 -6.91 13.36
CA GLY A 125 -10.04 -5.95 12.52
C GLY A 125 -9.13 -5.05 11.66
N PRO A 126 -9.72 -4.04 10.99
CA PRO A 126 -9.03 -3.13 10.05
C PRO A 126 -8.13 -2.12 10.79
N LEU A 127 -7.49 -1.20 10.04
CA LEU A 127 -6.58 -0.20 10.62
C LEU A 127 -7.25 0.77 11.60
N ASP A 128 -8.55 1.01 11.45
CA ASP A 128 -9.33 1.86 12.35
C ASP A 128 -9.83 1.13 13.62
N SER A 129 -9.46 -0.15 13.79
CA SER A 129 -9.76 -0.91 14.99
C SER A 129 -8.68 -0.66 16.05
N PRO A 130 -9.06 -0.34 17.31
CA PRO A 130 -8.10 -0.14 18.40
C PRO A 130 -7.31 -1.42 18.73
N THR A 131 -7.79 -2.58 18.30
CA THR A 131 -7.14 -3.87 18.54
C THR A 131 -6.33 -4.38 17.35
N THR A 132 -6.21 -3.59 16.28
CA THR A 132 -5.56 -4.04 15.04
C THR A 132 -4.11 -4.46 15.26
N ASN A 133 -3.70 -5.52 14.57
CA ASN A 133 -2.30 -5.96 14.50
C ASN A 133 -1.55 -5.35 13.30
N GLN A 134 -2.27 -4.62 12.45
CA GLN A 134 -1.71 -3.99 11.25
C GLN A 134 -1.06 -2.66 11.63
N ARG A 135 0.02 -2.31 10.94
CA ARG A 135 0.78 -1.08 11.22
C ARG A 135 1.08 -0.33 9.94
N LEU A 136 0.74 0.95 9.88
CA LEU A 136 1.17 1.87 8.82
C LEU A 136 2.35 2.69 9.31
N TYR A 137 3.47 2.60 8.61
CA TYR A 137 4.64 3.42 8.86
C TYR A 137 4.75 4.55 7.83
N LYS A 138 5.24 5.73 8.27
CA LYS A 138 5.61 6.85 7.40
C LYS A 138 7.12 7.08 7.48
N LEU A 139 7.77 7.21 6.34
CA LEU A 139 9.19 7.57 6.26
C LEU A 139 9.39 9.03 6.64
N THR A 140 10.41 9.29 7.47
CA THR A 140 10.89 10.61 7.88
C THR A 140 12.41 10.64 7.82
N ASP A 141 13.02 11.80 8.09
CA ASP A 141 14.48 11.95 8.19
C ASP A 141 15.08 11.04 9.28
N ALA A 142 14.33 10.77 10.35
CA ALA A 142 14.72 9.88 11.44
C ALA A 142 14.45 8.39 11.14
N GLY A 143 13.86 8.07 9.98
CA GLY A 143 13.42 6.73 9.60
C GLY A 143 11.90 6.57 9.66
N TYR A 144 11.44 5.32 9.67
CA TYR A 144 10.02 5.00 9.69
C TYR A 144 9.41 5.19 11.09
N ILE A 145 8.33 5.97 11.16
CA ILE A 145 7.53 6.16 12.36
C ILE A 145 6.16 5.50 12.19
N ASP A 146 5.64 4.89 13.26
CA ASP A 146 4.29 4.30 13.26
C ASP A 146 3.22 5.39 13.35
N ILE A 147 2.35 5.46 12.34
CA ILE A 147 1.25 6.43 12.24
C ILE A 147 -0.13 5.76 12.27
N THR A 148 -0.23 4.51 12.73
CA THR A 148 -1.48 3.73 12.75
C THR A 148 -2.59 4.42 13.55
N HIS A 149 -2.23 5.15 14.61
CA HIS A 149 -3.18 5.89 15.46
C HIS A 149 -4.08 6.87 14.66
N ARG A 150 -3.60 7.39 13.53
CA ARG A 150 -4.35 8.34 12.69
C ARG A 150 -5.65 7.76 12.13
N PHE A 151 -5.75 6.44 11.95
CA PHE A 151 -6.98 5.79 11.49
C PHE A 151 -8.04 5.67 12.59
N ILE A 152 -7.60 5.48 13.84
CA ILE A 152 -8.48 5.36 15.00
C ILE A 152 -9.07 6.74 15.33
N GLU A 153 -8.23 7.77 15.42
CA GLU A 153 -8.67 9.15 15.69
C GLU A 153 -9.64 9.68 14.61
N LYS A 154 -9.41 9.33 13.34
CA LYS A 154 -10.30 9.70 12.24
C LYS A 154 -11.69 9.10 12.45
N LYS A 155 -11.78 7.83 12.85
CA LYS A 155 -13.06 7.15 13.10
C LYS A 155 -13.83 7.80 14.25
N GLU A 156 -13.15 8.13 15.34
CA GLU A 156 -13.76 8.81 16.49
C GLU A 156 -14.32 10.18 16.10
N LYS A 157 -13.58 10.97 15.31
CA LYS A 157 -14.06 12.27 14.80
C LYS A 157 -15.27 12.13 13.89
N THR A 158 -15.33 11.11 13.03
CA THR A 158 -16.50 10.86 12.17
C THR A 158 -17.74 10.47 12.98
N LEU A 159 -17.59 9.78 14.12
CA LEU A 159 -18.71 9.38 14.99
C LEU A 159 -19.29 10.53 15.83
N LEU A 160 -18.60 11.66 15.91
CA LEU A 160 -19.00 12.85 16.67
C LEU A 160 -19.69 13.93 15.81
N LEU A 161 -19.86 13.68 14.51
CA LEU A 161 -20.56 14.52 13.54
C LEU A 161 -21.89 13.88 13.13
#